data_AF-A0A8H6J4T8-F1
#
_entry.id   AF-A0A8H6J4T8-F1
#
_cell.length_a   1.000
_cell.length_b   1.000
_cell.length_c   1.000
_cell.angle_alpha   90.00
_cell.angle_beta   90.00
_cell.angle_gamma   90.00
#
_symmetry.space_group_name_H-M   'P 1'
#
loop_
_entity.id
_entity.type
_entity.pdbx_description
1 polymer ?
#
loop_
_entity_poly.entity_id
_entity_poly.type
_entity_poly.pdbx_seq_one_letter_code
_entity_poly.pdbx_strand_id
1 'polypeptide(L)'
;MAGTRAGKEPGQLALVMVTRMMWFLYPASFPWAKGSGGTAYDVAEMTKKIEHKGCSNRMLRQLGWVDSKTRRDSPRNTDLQLRPRSVLLETLQALQAAIRQPDNFIAMIFGSNDGIWVDRCGSIIQRPAQ
;
A
#
# COMPACT_ATOMS: atom_id res chain seq x y z
N MET A 1 12.51 31.39 -2.68
CA MET A 1 12.05 30.45 -1.63
C MET A 1 11.15 29.42 -2.29
N ALA A 2 11.70 28.24 -2.62
CA ALA A 2 10.91 27.16 -3.21
C ALA A 2 10.07 26.52 -2.10
N GLY A 3 8.74 26.60 -2.22
CA GLY A 3 7.84 25.90 -1.31
C GLY A 3 8.10 24.41 -1.37
N THR A 4 8.64 23.85 -0.29
CA THR A 4 8.66 22.42 -0.04
C THR A 4 7.21 21.94 -0.07
N ARG A 5 6.80 21.28 -1.16
CA ARG A 5 5.58 20.46 -1.14
C ARG A 5 5.80 19.46 -0.02
N ALA A 6 5.13 19.66 1.11
CA ALA A 6 5.21 18.77 2.26
C ALA A 6 4.92 17.35 1.75
N GLY A 7 5.97 16.54 1.62
CA GLY A 7 5.84 15.12 1.32
C GLY A 7 4.91 14.52 2.37
N LYS A 8 3.99 13.67 1.93
CA LYS A 8 3.08 12.97 2.86
C LYS A 8 3.93 12.30 3.93
N GLU A 9 3.61 12.57 5.19
CA GLU A 9 4.34 12.01 6.33
C GLU A 9 4.34 10.47 6.21
N PRO A 10 5.51 9.81 6.25
CA PRO A 10 5.59 8.35 6.12
C PRO A 10 4.68 7.60 7.09
N GLY A 11 4.53 8.13 8.32
CA GLY A 11 3.60 7.58 9.33
C GLY A 11 2.14 7.61 8.90
N GLN A 12 1.69 8.67 8.22
CA GLN A 12 0.33 8.77 7.71
C GLN A 12 0.06 7.75 6.59
N LEU A 13 1.05 7.51 5.71
CA LEU A 13 0.92 6.49 4.67
C LEU A 13 0.85 5.08 5.29
N ALA A 14 1.71 4.78 6.26
CA ALA A 14 1.69 3.51 6.98
C ALA A 14 0.34 3.28 7.68
N LEU A 15 -0.18 4.28 8.40
CA LEU A 15 -1.49 4.21 9.04
C LEU A 15 -2.60 3.90 8.05
N VAL A 16 -2.59 4.57 6.91
CA VAL A 16 -3.58 4.38 5.85
C VAL A 16 -3.49 2.97 5.24
N MET A 17 -2.28 2.45 5.04
CA MET A 17 -2.04 1.08 4.56
C MET A 17 -2.53 0.03 5.56
N VAL A 18 -2.21 0.19 6.85
CA VAL A 18 -2.69 -0.71 7.92
C VAL A 18 -4.20 -0.70 8.00
N THR A 19 -4.82 0.49 7.94
CA THR A 19 -6.28 0.64 7.93
C THR A 19 -6.91 -0.14 6.76
N ARG A 20 -6.34 -0.03 5.56
CA ARG A 20 -6.77 -0.82 4.39
C ARG A 20 -6.66 -2.32 4.65
N MET A 21 -5.54 -2.79 5.20
CA MET A 21 -5.36 -4.21 5.53
C MET A 21 -6.39 -4.73 6.53
N MET A 22 -6.70 -3.94 7.56
CA MET A 22 -7.69 -4.31 8.57
C MET A 22 -9.08 -4.53 7.97
N TRP A 23 -9.50 -3.73 6.98
CA TRP A 23 -10.77 -3.94 6.29
C TRP A 23 -10.84 -5.30 5.60
N PHE A 24 -9.74 -5.77 5.02
CA PHE A 24 -9.72 -7.07 4.37
C PHE A 24 -9.59 -8.24 5.35
N LEU A 25 -8.86 -8.06 6.46
CA LEU A 25 -8.67 -9.09 7.48
C LEU A 25 -9.91 -9.29 8.35
N TYR A 26 -10.61 -8.21 8.68
CA TYR A 26 -11.74 -8.21 9.60
C TYR A 26 -12.95 -7.50 8.99
N PRO A 27 -13.46 -7.93 7.82
CA PRO A 27 -14.52 -7.20 7.12
C PRO A 27 -15.78 -7.02 7.97
N ALA A 28 -16.13 -7.99 8.83
CA ALA A 28 -17.29 -7.89 9.71
C ALA A 28 -17.17 -6.78 10.78
N SER A 29 -15.96 -6.31 11.08
CA SER A 29 -15.70 -5.28 12.09
C SER A 29 -15.85 -3.85 11.58
N PHE A 30 -16.17 -3.65 10.30
CA PHE A 30 -16.23 -2.32 9.67
C PHE A 30 -17.57 -2.05 8.97
N PRO A 31 -18.02 -0.78 8.94
CA PRO A 31 -19.27 -0.40 8.29
C PRO A 31 -19.10 -0.33 6.76
N TRP A 32 -19.52 -1.38 6.06
CA TRP A 32 -19.49 -1.43 4.58
C TRP A 32 -20.70 -0.75 3.92
N ALA A 33 -21.76 -0.52 4.68
CA ALA A 33 -22.96 0.19 4.25
C ALA A 33 -23.14 1.48 5.06
N LYS A 34 -23.79 2.48 4.47
CA LYS A 34 -24.18 3.70 5.17
C LYS A 34 -25.16 3.36 6.29
N GLY A 35 -24.76 3.60 7.53
CA GLY A 35 -25.67 3.57 8.67
C GLY A 35 -26.62 4.77 8.64
N SER A 36 -27.88 4.57 9.00
CA SER A 36 -28.90 5.62 9.09
C SER A 36 -28.73 6.56 10.30
N GLY A 37 -27.76 6.32 11.18
CA GLY A 37 -27.49 7.18 12.33
C GLY A 37 -26.05 7.04 12.81
N GLY A 38 -25.21 8.04 12.52
CA GLY A 38 -23.88 8.15 13.13
C GLY A 38 -22.81 8.74 12.22
N THR A 39 -21.97 9.58 12.82
CA THR A 39 -20.85 10.36 12.27
C THR A 39 -19.66 9.54 11.73
N ALA A 40 -19.72 8.21 11.75
CA ALA A 40 -18.64 7.34 11.26
C ALA A 40 -18.76 7.13 9.74
N TYR A 41 -17.70 7.47 9.01
CA TYR A 41 -17.61 7.22 7.57
C TYR A 41 -17.68 5.72 7.27
N ASP A 42 -18.47 5.33 6.27
CA ASP A 42 -18.44 3.96 5.76
C ASP A 42 -17.10 3.66 5.06
N VAL A 43 -16.81 2.38 4.81
CA VAL A 43 -15.58 1.95 4.14
C VAL A 43 -15.42 2.61 2.76
N ALA A 44 -16.50 2.87 2.03
CA ALA A 44 -16.43 3.50 0.71
C ALA A 44 -16.03 4.98 0.79
N GLU A 45 -16.53 5.73 1.77
CA GLU A 45 -16.17 7.11 2.03
C GLU A 45 -14.75 7.24 2.58
N MET A 46 -14.35 6.34 3.49
CA MET A 46 -12.97 6.28 3.96
C MET A 46 -12.00 5.92 2.81
N THR A 47 -12.38 5.00 1.93
CA THR A 47 -11.60 4.63 0.74
C THR A 47 -11.29 5.85 -0.11
N LYS A 48 -12.29 6.67 -0.44
CA LYS A 48 -12.09 7.90 -1.23
C LYS A 48 -11.09 8.85 -0.57
N LYS A 49 -11.19 9.03 0.75
CA LYS A 49 -10.23 9.86 1.52
C LYS A 49 -8.81 9.29 1.49
N ILE A 50 -8.69 7.97 1.61
CA ILE A 50 -7.42 7.25 1.57
C ILE A 50 -6.78 7.29 0.18
N GLU A 51 -7.57 7.20 -0.89
CA GLU A 51 -7.09 7.31 -2.26
C GLU A 51 -6.49 8.68 -2.56
N HIS A 52 -7.10 9.76 -2.05
CA HIS A 52 -6.50 11.10 -2.11
C HIS A 52 -5.16 11.17 -1.34
N LYS A 53 -4.97 10.33 -0.33
CA LYS A 53 -3.68 10.15 0.38
C LYS A 53 -2.71 9.24 -0.37
N GLY A 54 -3.07 8.71 -1.54
CA GLY A 54 -2.17 8.00 -2.45
C GLY A 54 -2.13 6.49 -2.26
N CYS A 55 -2.96 5.93 -1.39
CA CYS A 55 -3.11 4.48 -1.24
C CYS A 55 -4.34 4.01 -2.02
N SER A 56 -4.11 3.71 -3.30
CA SER A 56 -5.14 3.26 -4.24
C SER A 56 -5.21 1.74 -4.35
N ASN A 57 -6.33 1.23 -4.84
CA ASN A 57 -6.50 -0.20 -5.12
C ASN A 57 -5.48 -0.75 -6.12
N ARG A 58 -5.09 0.08 -7.10
CA ARG A 58 -4.01 -0.25 -8.03
C ARG A 58 -2.68 -0.42 -7.32
N MET A 59 -2.35 0.48 -6.38
CA MET A 59 -1.12 0.41 -5.59
C MET A 59 -1.09 -0.87 -4.74
N LEU A 60 -2.18 -1.18 -4.03
CA LEU A 60 -2.27 -2.40 -3.21
C LEU A 60 -2.06 -3.68 -4.03
N ARG A 61 -2.57 -3.71 -5.26
CA ARG A 61 -2.36 -4.80 -6.22
C ARG A 61 -0.91 -4.86 -6.70
N GLN A 62 -0.30 -3.72 -7.03
CA GLN A 62 1.11 -3.66 -7.46
C GLN A 62 2.08 -4.10 -6.38
N LEU A 63 1.78 -3.78 -5.11
CA LEU A 63 2.53 -4.29 -3.95
C LEU A 63 2.30 -5.78 -3.69
N GLY A 64 1.43 -6.44 -4.47
CA GLY A 64 1.15 -7.86 -4.34
C GLY A 64 0.41 -8.21 -3.06
N TRP A 65 -0.36 -7.30 -2.46
CA TRP A 65 -1.11 -7.55 -1.22
C TRP A 65 -2.49 -8.13 -1.48
N VAL A 66 -3.13 -7.70 -2.56
CA VAL A 66 -4.48 -8.08 -2.96
C VAL A 66 -4.47 -8.61 -4.39
N ASP A 67 -5.34 -9.59 -4.64
CA ASP A 67 -5.70 -10.00 -5.99
C ASP A 67 -7.03 -9.39 -6.38
N SER A 68 -7.23 -9.22 -7.68
CA SER A 68 -8.49 -8.75 -8.23
C SER A 68 -9.23 -9.91 -8.88
N LYS A 69 -10.51 -10.09 -8.52
CA LYS A 69 -11.43 -11.01 -9.20
C LYS A 69 -11.69 -10.60 -10.65
N THR A 70 -11.36 -9.35 -11.01
CA THR A 70 -11.58 -8.78 -12.33
C THR A 70 -10.27 -8.36 -13.00
N ARG A 71 -10.25 -8.33 -14.34
CA ARG A 71 -9.10 -7.83 -15.11
C ARG A 71 -9.07 -6.31 -15.27
N ARG A 72 -9.87 -5.55 -14.51
CA ARG A 72 -9.87 -4.08 -14.59
C ARG A 72 -8.51 -3.52 -14.19
N ASP A 73 -8.08 -2.47 -14.88
CA ASP A 73 -6.86 -1.73 -14.53
C ASP A 73 -6.98 -1.01 -13.19
N SER A 74 -8.20 -0.53 -12.88
CA SER A 74 -8.55 0.05 -11.58
C SER A 74 -9.68 -0.77 -10.93
N PRO A 75 -9.35 -1.79 -10.11
CA PRO A 75 -10.35 -2.64 -9.48
C PRO A 75 -11.10 -1.90 -8.37
N ARG A 76 -12.40 -2.18 -8.22
CA ARG A 76 -13.20 -1.68 -7.08
C ARG A 76 -12.83 -2.47 -5.82
N ASN A 77 -13.11 -1.91 -4.64
CA ASN A 77 -12.89 -2.62 -3.37
C ASN A 77 -13.57 -3.99 -3.32
N THR A 78 -14.80 -4.08 -3.84
CA THR A 78 -15.58 -5.33 -3.92
C THR A 78 -14.94 -6.39 -4.83
N ASP A 79 -14.12 -5.94 -5.77
CA ASP A 79 -13.42 -6.81 -6.72
C ASP A 79 -12.10 -7.33 -6.12
N LEU A 80 -11.62 -6.73 -5.02
CA LEU A 80 -10.37 -7.09 -4.38
C LEU A 80 -10.55 -8.17 -3.31
N GLN A 81 -9.55 -9.03 -3.20
CA GLN A 81 -9.43 -10.00 -2.13
C GLN A 81 -7.98 -10.02 -1.62
N LEU A 82 -7.81 -10.10 -0.31
CA LEU A 82 -6.48 -10.25 0.28
C LEU A 82 -5.85 -11.56 -0.19
N ARG A 83 -4.57 -11.52 -0.56
CA ARG A 83 -3.83 -12.74 -0.84
C ARG A 83 -3.71 -13.61 0.43
N PRO A 84 -3.53 -14.92 0.28
CA PRO A 84 -3.37 -15.81 1.43
C PRO A 84 -2.25 -15.33 2.37
N ARG A 85 -2.45 -15.51 3.69
CA ARG A 85 -1.48 -15.07 4.71
C ARG A 85 -0.08 -15.65 4.48
N SER A 86 0.02 -16.91 4.04
CA SER A 86 1.31 -17.55 3.72
C SER A 86 2.09 -16.77 2.67
N VAL A 87 1.42 -16.40 1.58
CA VAL A 87 2.01 -15.64 0.47
C VAL A 87 2.46 -14.25 0.91
N LEU A 88 1.68 -13.58 1.78
CA LEU A 88 2.06 -12.28 2.33
C LEU A 88 3.29 -12.39 3.24
N LEU A 89 3.38 -13.45 4.05
CA LEU A 89 4.52 -13.71 4.92
C LEU A 89 5.79 -14.06 4.13
N GLU A 90 5.67 -14.88 3.09
CA GLU A 90 6.75 -15.18 2.15
C GLU A 90 7.26 -13.88 1.49
N THR A 91 6.34 -13.02 1.06
CA THR A 91 6.68 -11.71 0.47
C THR A 91 7.43 -10.82 1.47
N LEU A 92 6.97 -10.78 2.74
CA LEU A 92 7.67 -10.05 3.80
C LEU A 92 9.07 -10.60 4.06
N GLN A 93 9.23 -11.92 4.16
CA GLN A 93 10.53 -12.56 4.37
C GLN A 93 11.49 -12.26 3.23
N ALA A 94 11.02 -12.35 1.98
CA ALA A 94 11.83 -12.05 0.81
C ALA A 94 12.24 -10.56 0.76
N LEU A 95 11.33 -9.64 1.10
CA LEU A 95 11.65 -8.21 1.23
C LEU A 95 12.66 -7.93 2.36
N GLN A 96 12.53 -8.59 3.51
CA GLN A 96 13.46 -8.46 4.63
C GLN A 96 14.86 -8.99 4.27
N ALA A 97 14.94 -10.09 3.50
CA ALA A 97 16.21 -10.60 3.01
C ALA A 97 16.83 -9.64 1.97
N ALA A 98 16.00 -9.10 1.08
CA ALA A 98 16.43 -8.19 0.03
C ALA A 98 16.82 -6.80 0.53
N ILE A 99 16.38 -6.35 1.71
CA ILE A 99 16.66 -4.99 2.23
C ILE A 99 18.16 -4.67 2.31
N ARG A 100 19.02 -5.71 2.43
CA ARG A 100 20.49 -5.58 2.44
C ARG A 100 21.10 -5.39 1.05
N GLN A 101 20.32 -5.62 0.00
CA GLN A 101 20.66 -5.45 -1.40
C GLN A 101 19.64 -4.48 -2.03
N PRO A 102 19.90 -3.17 -1.95
CA PRO A 102 18.94 -2.14 -2.37
C PRO A 102 18.35 -2.40 -3.76
N ASP A 103 19.18 -2.80 -4.72
CA ASP A 103 18.78 -3.07 -6.10
C ASP A 103 17.71 -4.17 -6.17
N ASN A 104 17.94 -5.28 -5.49
CA ASN A 104 17.00 -6.40 -5.43
C ASN A 104 15.71 -6.00 -4.68
N PHE A 105 15.83 -5.24 -3.59
CA PHE A 105 14.68 -4.74 -2.85
C PHE A 105 13.79 -3.81 -3.69
N ILE A 106 14.42 -2.89 -4.43
CA ILE A 106 13.75 -1.95 -5.34
C ILE A 106 13.09 -2.72 -6.48
N ALA A 107 13.80 -3.69 -7.07
CA ALA A 107 13.27 -4.56 -8.11
C ALA A 107 12.00 -5.28 -7.66
N MET A 108 12.00 -5.80 -6.43
CA MET A 108 10.86 -6.49 -5.85
C MET A 108 9.66 -5.56 -5.59
N ILE A 109 9.89 -4.32 -5.13
CA ILE A 109 8.82 -3.37 -4.84
C ILE A 109 8.21 -2.78 -6.11
N PHE A 110 9.05 -2.39 -7.07
CA PHE A 110 8.60 -1.70 -8.28
C PHE A 110 8.31 -2.65 -9.45
N GLY A 111 8.71 -3.93 -9.33
CA GLY A 111 8.63 -4.90 -10.42
C GLY A 111 9.50 -4.51 -11.62
N SER A 112 10.59 -3.76 -11.38
CA SER A 112 11.45 -3.20 -12.43
C SER A 112 12.90 -3.09 -11.97
N ASN A 113 13.83 -3.45 -12.86
CA ASN A 113 15.28 -3.32 -12.69
C ASN A 113 15.85 -2.08 -13.41
N ASP A 114 15.02 -1.09 -13.69
CA ASP A 114 15.49 0.14 -14.33
C ASP A 114 16.49 0.87 -13.42
N GLY A 115 17.73 0.98 -13.91
CA GLY A 115 18.87 1.53 -13.18
C GLY A 115 18.62 2.92 -12.60
N ILE A 116 17.77 3.74 -13.25
CA ILE A 116 17.42 5.07 -12.75
C ILE A 116 16.69 4.99 -11.40
N TRP A 117 15.79 4.01 -11.25
CA TRP A 117 15.06 3.80 -10.00
C TRP A 117 15.91 3.14 -8.93
N VAL A 118 16.77 2.19 -9.35
CA VAL A 118 17.75 1.53 -8.48
C VAL A 118 18.69 2.56 -7.84
N ASP A 119 19.31 3.43 -8.64
CA ASP A 119 20.25 4.45 -8.16
C ASP A 119 19.57 5.44 -7.20
N ARG A 120 18.37 5.91 -7.57
CA ARG A 120 17.61 6.87 -6.75
C ARG A 120 17.21 6.29 -5.41
N CYS A 121 16.65 5.09 -5.39
CA CYS A 121 16.18 4.48 -4.15
C CYS A 121 17.32 3.88 -3.32
N GLY A 122 18.41 3.41 -3.95
CA GLY A 122 19.62 2.96 -3.26
C GLY A 122 20.24 4.06 -2.40
N SER A 123 20.28 5.29 -2.91
CA SER A 123 20.78 6.46 -2.16
C SER A 123 19.97 6.79 -0.90
N ILE A 124 18.71 6.34 -0.81
CA ILE A 124 17.83 6.55 0.34
C ILE A 124 18.02 5.42 1.37
N ILE A 125 18.12 4.17 0.90
CA ILE A 125 18.26 2.98 1.76
C ILE A 125 19.64 2.96 2.43
N GLN A 126 20.68 3.48 1.78
CA GLN A 126 22.05 3.49 2.30
C GLN A 126 22.36 4.62 3.31
N ARG A 127 21.38 5.44 3.73
CA ARG A 127 21.64 6.42 4.81
C ARG A 127 21.42 5.79 6.19
N PRO A 128 22.47 5.59 7.02
CA PRO A 128 22.27 5.46 8.44
C PRO A 128 21.83 6.80 9.03
N ALA A 129 21.09 6.71 10.14
CA ALA A 129 20.47 7.79 10.90
C ALA A 129 21.28 9.10 10.92
N GLN A 130 20.61 10.21 10.59
CA GLN A 130 20.97 11.52 11.14
C GLN A 130 20.27 11.70 12.48
#